data_AF-A0A3C2C5S0-F1
#
_entry.id   AF-A0A3C2C5S0-F1
#
_cell.length_a   1.000
_cell.length_b   1.000
_cell.length_c   1.000
_cell.angle_alpha   90.00
_cell.angle_beta   90.00
_cell.angle_gamma   90.00
#
_symmetry.space_group_name_H-M   'P 1'
#
loop_
_entity.id
_entity.type
_entity.pdbx_description
1 polymer ?
#
loop_
_entity_poly.entity_id
_entity_poly.type
_entity_poly.pdbx_seq_one_letter_code
_entity_poly.pdbx_strand_id
1 'polypeptide(L)'
;MSFTRPEIIRPPSEWKSYFLPLTSGCSNNTCTFCRSYGSKLRIRKVEEVIEEIDVLALYKQHGISIPSIPYIVYAIARGWDGRQVFLQDSDALVYPFPKLKRVLEHLNEKFPRLERVGSYATAADVLRRSVEELKILKELNLGILYMGVESGDEEVLQRICKRVS
;
A
#
# COMPACT_ATOMS: atom_id res chain seq x y z
N MET A 1 8.70 -8.56 -16.90
CA MET A 1 9.37 -8.76 -15.60
C MET A 1 8.29 -8.92 -14.54
N SER A 2 8.38 -9.95 -13.70
CA SER A 2 7.48 -10.17 -12.57
C SER A 2 7.65 -9.05 -11.53
N PHE A 3 6.57 -8.73 -10.81
CA PHE A 3 6.62 -7.78 -9.71
C PHE A 3 7.45 -8.38 -8.55
N THR A 4 8.48 -7.68 -8.11
CA THR A 4 9.26 -8.06 -6.92
C THR A 4 8.69 -7.35 -5.71
N ARG A 5 8.33 -8.11 -4.67
CA ARG A 5 7.87 -7.55 -3.39
C ARG A 5 8.98 -6.67 -2.78
N PRO A 6 8.69 -5.40 -2.45
CA PRO A 6 9.67 -4.50 -1.87
C PRO A 6 9.94 -4.84 -0.39
N GLU A 7 11.02 -4.28 0.15
CA GLU A 7 11.30 -4.29 1.59
C GLU A 7 10.12 -3.67 2.37
N ILE A 8 9.86 -4.23 3.55
CA ILE A 8 8.75 -3.77 4.40
C ILE A 8 9.19 -2.51 5.14
N ILE A 9 8.73 -1.36 4.64
CA ILE A 9 8.82 -0.07 5.29
C ILE A 9 7.41 0.29 5.76
N ARG A 10 7.23 0.51 7.07
CA ARG A 10 5.92 0.79 7.67
C ARG A 10 6.04 1.71 8.89
N PRO A 11 5.03 2.55 9.18
CA PRO A 11 4.97 3.32 10.41
C PRO A 11 4.87 2.42 11.66
N PRO A 12 5.27 2.89 12.85
CA PRO A 12 5.12 2.13 14.09
C PRO A 12 3.67 1.69 14.37
N SER A 13 2.68 2.52 14.05
CA SER A 13 1.24 2.25 14.21
C SER A 13 0.71 1.10 13.36
N GLU A 14 1.43 0.70 12.31
CA GLU A 14 1.07 -0.40 11.40
C GLU A 14 1.74 -1.73 11.79
N TRP A 15 2.28 -1.86 13.01
CA TRP A 15 3.04 -3.04 13.45
C TRP A 15 2.28 -4.36 13.37
N LYS A 16 0.95 -4.31 13.48
CA LYS A 16 0.07 -5.48 13.46
C LYS A 16 -0.67 -5.66 12.13
N SER A 17 -0.36 -4.85 11.12
CA SER A 17 -1.03 -4.90 9.82
C SER A 17 -0.47 -6.03 8.95
N TYR A 18 -1.30 -6.55 8.05
CA TYR A 18 -0.79 -7.34 6.92
C TYR A 18 -0.20 -6.38 5.87
N PHE A 19 1.03 -6.61 5.43
CA PHE A 19 1.73 -5.72 4.50
C PHE A 19 1.49 -6.16 3.05
N LEU A 20 0.58 -5.49 2.33
CA LEU A 20 0.18 -5.82 0.97
C LEU A 20 0.75 -4.81 -0.04
N PRO A 21 1.78 -5.14 -0.85
CA PRO A 21 2.36 -4.21 -1.80
C PRO A 21 1.51 -4.13 -3.06
N LEU A 22 1.06 -2.92 -3.38
CA LEU A 22 0.41 -2.60 -4.67
C LEU A 22 1.39 -2.00 -5.67
N THR A 23 2.40 -1.32 -5.14
CA THR A 23 3.43 -0.64 -5.91
C THR A 23 4.80 -1.04 -5.40
N SER A 24 5.82 -0.80 -6.21
CA SER A 24 7.20 -0.75 -5.73
C SER A 24 7.94 0.47 -6.23
N GLY A 25 8.81 1.05 -5.40
CA GLY A 25 9.45 2.34 -5.70
C GLY A 25 8.48 3.51 -5.58
N CYS A 26 8.87 4.71 -6.04
CA CYS A 26 8.12 5.96 -5.83
C CYS A 26 7.90 6.73 -7.14
N SER A 27 6.78 7.46 -7.24
CA SER A 27 6.44 8.35 -8.36
C SER A 27 7.41 9.53 -8.50
N ASN A 28 7.90 10.09 -7.38
CA ASN A 28 8.89 11.17 -7.39
C ASN A 28 10.34 10.68 -7.48
N ASN A 29 10.68 9.60 -6.76
CA ASN A 29 11.98 8.90 -6.66
C ASN A 29 13.28 9.74 -6.66
N THR A 30 13.22 11.04 -6.37
CA THR A 30 14.34 11.97 -6.47
C THR A 30 14.62 12.73 -5.17
N CYS A 31 13.84 12.49 -4.11
CA CYS A 31 14.07 13.08 -2.79
C CYS A 31 15.47 12.72 -2.26
N THR A 32 16.32 13.70 -1.99
CA THR A 32 17.75 13.49 -1.70
C THR A 32 18.01 12.75 -0.37
N PHE A 33 17.06 12.80 0.56
CA PHE A 33 17.14 12.12 1.86
C PHE A 33 16.50 10.71 1.86
N CYS A 34 15.75 10.35 0.80
CA CYS A 34 14.88 9.18 0.84
C CYS A 34 15.62 7.90 0.48
N ARG A 35 15.41 6.83 1.26
CA ARG A 35 15.94 5.48 0.96
C ARG A 35 15.45 4.92 -0.38
N SER A 36 14.29 5.38 -0.86
CA SER A 36 13.72 4.97 -2.16
C SER A 36 14.24 5.82 -3.34
N TYR A 37 15.27 6.66 -3.14
CA TYR A 37 15.90 7.44 -4.20
C TYR A 37 16.34 6.53 -5.37
N GLY A 38 16.03 6.96 -6.60
CA GLY A 38 16.30 6.21 -7.83
C GLY A 38 15.38 5.00 -8.07
N SER A 39 14.56 4.61 -7.09
CA SER A 39 13.63 3.48 -7.24
C SER A 39 12.40 3.89 -8.06
N LYS A 40 12.40 3.52 -9.34
CA LYS A 40 11.29 3.81 -10.27
C LYS A 40 10.02 3.08 -9.85
N LEU A 41 8.91 3.81 -9.87
CA LEU A 41 7.58 3.26 -9.64
C LEU A 41 7.29 2.07 -10.56
N ARG A 42 6.81 0.97 -9.96
CA ARG A 42 6.20 -0.17 -10.63
C ARG A 42 4.84 -0.43 -10.01
N ILE A 43 3.89 -0.80 -10.85
CA ILE A 43 2.51 -1.09 -10.45
C ILE A 43 2.34 -2.60 -10.54
N ARG A 44 1.99 -3.26 -9.43
CA ARG A 44 1.68 -4.69 -9.40
C ARG A 44 0.38 -4.95 -10.14
N LYS A 45 0.28 -6.07 -10.87
CA LYS A 45 -0.97 -6.44 -11.54
C LYS A 45 -2.05 -6.71 -10.50
N VAL A 46 -3.29 -6.29 -10.78
CA VAL A 46 -4.38 -6.45 -9.81
C VAL A 46 -4.68 -7.93 -9.59
N GLU A 47 -4.57 -8.75 -10.63
CA GLU A 47 -4.75 -10.20 -10.57
C GLU A 47 -3.78 -10.86 -9.57
N GLU A 48 -2.52 -10.44 -9.57
CA GLU A 48 -1.49 -10.92 -8.63
C GLU A 48 -1.76 -10.47 -7.19
N VAL A 49 -2.40 -9.30 -7.01
CA VAL A 49 -2.81 -8.79 -5.69
C VAL A 49 -4.01 -9.60 -5.15
N ILE A 50 -5.00 -9.83 -6.01
CA ILE A 50 -6.19 -10.62 -5.68
C ILE A 50 -5.80 -12.06 -5.31
N GLU A 51 -4.90 -12.69 -6.09
CA GLU A 51 -4.38 -14.02 -5.78
C GLU A 51 -3.73 -14.09 -4.38
N GLU A 52 -2.92 -13.10 -4.01
CA GLU A 52 -2.31 -13.05 -2.68
C GLU A 52 -3.36 -12.92 -1.57
N ILE A 53 -4.41 -12.11 -1.79
CA ILE A 53 -5.52 -11.96 -0.84
C ILE A 53 -6.28 -13.29 -0.68
N ASP A 54 -6.56 -13.99 -1.78
CA ASP A 54 -7.24 -15.29 -1.74
C ASP A 54 -6.42 -16.35 -1.01
N VAL A 55 -5.12 -16.40 -1.27
CA VAL A 55 -4.21 -17.32 -0.58
C VAL A 55 -4.09 -16.98 0.90
N LEU A 56 -4.03 -15.69 1.24
CA LEU A 56 -4.06 -15.24 2.62
C LEU A 56 -5.35 -15.69 3.32
N ALA A 57 -6.50 -15.57 2.66
CA ALA A 57 -7.78 -16.02 3.20
C ALA A 57 -7.80 -17.55 3.44
N LEU A 58 -7.34 -18.34 2.45
CA LEU A 58 -7.21 -19.80 2.59
C LEU A 58 -6.31 -20.19 3.77
N TYR A 59 -5.17 -19.51 3.92
CA TYR A 59 -4.27 -19.75 5.03
C TYR A 59 -4.91 -19.42 6.38
N LYS A 60 -5.59 -18.27 6.49
CA LYS A 60 -6.23 -17.85 7.75
C LYS A 60 -7.45 -18.69 8.13
N GLN A 61 -8.18 -19.22 7.15
CA GLN A 61 -9.39 -20.02 7.38
C GLN A 61 -9.10 -21.51 7.58
N HIS A 62 -8.15 -22.06 6.81
CA HIS A 62 -7.93 -23.50 6.71
C HIS A 62 -6.50 -23.94 6.99
N GLY A 63 -5.56 -23.01 7.21
CA GLY A 63 -4.15 -23.33 7.41
C GLY A 63 -3.43 -23.80 6.14
N ILE A 64 -4.04 -23.65 4.96
CA ILE A 64 -3.50 -24.14 3.69
C ILE A 64 -2.44 -23.18 3.17
N SER A 65 -1.27 -23.72 2.81
CA SER A 65 -0.20 -22.99 2.12
C SER A 65 -0.04 -23.51 0.70
N ILE A 66 0.07 -22.59 -0.25
CA ILE A 66 0.29 -22.86 -1.68
C ILE A 66 1.80 -22.75 -2.01
N PRO A 67 2.44 -23.79 -2.58
CA PRO A 67 3.89 -23.80 -2.85
C PRO A 67 4.40 -22.71 -3.80
N SER A 68 3.58 -22.26 -4.75
CA SER A 68 3.96 -21.21 -5.71
C SER A 68 3.96 -19.80 -5.10
N ILE A 69 3.43 -19.64 -3.89
CA ILE A 69 3.28 -18.34 -3.25
C ILE A 69 4.48 -18.09 -2.30
N PRO A 70 5.12 -16.92 -2.35
CA PRO A 70 6.27 -16.61 -1.52
C PRO A 70 6.01 -16.79 -0.01
N TYR A 71 6.94 -17.43 0.69
CA TYR A 71 6.82 -17.73 2.13
C TYR A 71 6.50 -16.52 3.03
N ILE A 72 6.96 -15.33 2.61
CA ILE A 72 6.71 -14.07 3.33
C ILE A 72 5.22 -13.80 3.56
N VAL A 73 4.34 -14.22 2.65
CA VAL A 73 2.88 -14.11 2.80
C VAL A 73 2.43 -14.82 4.09
N TYR A 74 2.86 -16.07 4.28
CA TYR A 74 2.52 -16.86 5.46
C TYR A 74 3.23 -16.36 6.72
N ALA A 75 4.48 -15.90 6.60
CA ALA A 75 5.25 -15.36 7.71
C ALA A 75 4.54 -14.13 8.33
N ILE A 76 4.04 -13.22 7.50
CA ILE A 76 3.26 -12.06 7.95
C ILE A 76 1.90 -12.53 8.50
N ALA A 77 1.22 -13.44 7.81
CA ALA A 77 -0.12 -13.90 8.17
C ALA A 77 -0.21 -14.57 9.56
N ARG A 78 0.88 -15.21 10.02
CA ARG A 78 0.97 -15.82 11.36
C ARG A 78 0.81 -14.81 12.49
N GLY A 79 1.40 -13.62 12.36
CA GLY A 79 1.31 -12.53 13.34
C GLY A 79 0.11 -11.62 13.15
N TRP A 80 -0.61 -11.76 12.03
CA TRP A 80 -1.73 -10.90 11.67
C TRP A 80 -3.04 -11.35 12.31
N ASP A 81 -3.77 -10.41 12.92
CA ASP A 81 -5.04 -10.65 13.61
C ASP A 81 -6.29 -10.45 12.74
N GLY A 82 -6.12 -10.09 11.47
CA GLY A 82 -7.22 -9.91 10.53
C GLY A 82 -7.86 -8.52 10.52
N ARG A 83 -7.39 -7.58 11.36
CA ARG A 83 -8.09 -6.29 11.56
C ARG A 83 -7.51 -5.14 10.75
N GLN A 84 -6.23 -5.21 10.36
CA GLN A 84 -5.54 -4.10 9.70
C GLN A 84 -4.73 -4.56 8.49
N VAL A 85 -4.82 -3.83 7.39
CA VAL A 85 -3.95 -4.04 6.21
C VAL A 85 -3.21 -2.75 5.95
N PHE A 86 -1.93 -2.84 5.60
CA PHE A 86 -1.15 -1.70 5.15
C PHE A 86 -0.79 -1.93 3.68
N LEU A 87 -1.27 -1.04 2.81
CA LEU A 87 -0.90 -1.01 1.40
C LEU A 87 0.54 -0.50 1.32
N GLN A 88 1.46 -1.46 1.22
CA GLN A 88 2.89 -1.26 1.40
C GLN A 88 3.54 -0.61 0.17
N ASP A 89 4.68 0.02 0.45
CA ASP A 89 5.53 0.87 -0.39
C ASP A 89 4.95 2.28 -0.57
N SER A 90 5.55 3.07 -1.46
CA SER A 90 5.54 4.52 -1.38
C SER A 90 4.17 5.18 -1.37
N ASP A 91 3.25 4.74 -2.22
CA ASP A 91 1.98 5.42 -2.44
C ASP A 91 0.96 4.47 -3.06
N ALA A 92 -0.15 4.21 -2.38
CA ALA A 92 -1.26 3.44 -2.95
C ALA A 92 -2.19 4.28 -3.81
N LEU A 93 -2.26 5.60 -3.60
CA LEU A 93 -3.12 6.50 -4.37
C LEU A 93 -2.58 6.74 -5.78
N VAL A 94 -1.33 6.40 -6.07
CA VAL A 94 -0.82 6.34 -7.46
C VAL A 94 -1.44 5.17 -8.25
N TYR A 95 -1.96 4.13 -7.56
CA TYR A 95 -2.53 2.94 -8.18
C TYR A 95 -3.86 3.27 -8.90
N PRO A 96 -4.15 2.75 -10.12
CA PRO A 96 -5.35 3.14 -10.85
C PRO A 96 -6.64 2.94 -10.03
N PHE A 97 -7.49 3.96 -9.93
CA PHE A 97 -8.65 3.96 -9.02
C PHE A 97 -9.56 2.75 -9.17
N PRO A 98 -9.98 2.33 -10.39
CA PRO A 98 -10.82 1.14 -10.55
C PRO A 98 -10.16 -0.13 -9.99
N LYS A 99 -8.83 -0.23 -10.09
CA LYS A 99 -8.07 -1.37 -9.57
C LYS A 99 -7.89 -1.28 -8.05
N LEU A 100 -7.62 -0.08 -7.51
CA LEU A 100 -7.52 0.13 -6.06
C LEU A 100 -8.85 -0.19 -5.38
N LYS A 101 -9.95 0.33 -5.93
CA LYS A 101 -11.31 0.03 -5.48
C LYS A 101 -11.56 -1.48 -5.44
N ARG A 102 -11.27 -2.19 -6.54
CA ARG A 102 -11.41 -3.66 -6.62
C ARG A 102 -10.59 -4.39 -5.55
N VAL A 103 -9.36 -3.94 -5.27
CA VAL A 103 -8.52 -4.55 -4.22
C VAL A 103 -9.15 -4.35 -2.84
N LEU A 104 -9.62 -3.15 -2.53
CA LEU A 104 -10.25 -2.86 -1.25
C LEU A 104 -11.58 -3.61 -1.08
N GLU A 105 -12.41 -3.68 -2.12
CA GLU A 105 -13.63 -4.48 -2.13
C GLU A 105 -13.33 -5.95 -1.81
N HIS A 106 -12.34 -6.53 -2.49
CA HIS A 106 -11.94 -7.93 -2.28
C HIS A 106 -11.37 -8.18 -0.89
N LEU A 107 -10.60 -7.24 -0.33
CA LEU A 107 -10.14 -7.31 1.06
C LEU A 107 -11.30 -7.35 2.05
N ASN A 108 -12.29 -6.48 1.87
CA ASN A 108 -13.46 -6.42 2.76
C ASN A 108 -14.35 -7.67 2.62
N GLU A 109 -14.48 -8.22 1.42
CA GLU A 109 -15.19 -9.48 1.18
C GLU A 109 -14.51 -10.66 1.89
N LYS A 110 -13.19 -10.81 1.72
CA LYS A 110 -12.44 -11.94 2.28
C LYS A 110 -12.18 -11.84 3.78
N PHE A 111 -12.14 -10.62 4.30
CA PHE A 111 -11.90 -10.35 5.72
C PHE A 111 -12.97 -9.43 6.29
N PRO A 112 -14.17 -9.97 6.64
CA PRO A 112 -15.27 -9.15 7.18
C PRO A 112 -14.99 -8.45 8.52
N ARG A 113 -13.88 -8.79 9.19
CA ARG A 113 -13.40 -8.14 10.43
C ARG A 113 -12.30 -7.11 10.16
N LEU A 114 -12.00 -6.81 8.90
CA LEU A 114 -11.06 -5.77 8.52
C LEU A 114 -11.64 -4.41 8.92
N GLU A 115 -10.89 -3.67 9.72
CA GLU A 115 -11.33 -2.40 10.31
C GLU A 115 -10.63 -1.21 9.67
N ARG A 116 -9.40 -1.42 9.19
CA ARG A 116 -8.60 -0.34 8.66
C ARG A 116 -7.62 -0.82 7.61
N VAL A 117 -7.58 -0.08 6.52
CA VAL A 117 -6.51 -0.08 5.54
C VAL A 117 -5.73 1.23 5.68
N GLY A 118 -4.42 1.13 5.83
CA GLY A 118 -3.50 2.26 5.85
C GLY A 118 -2.62 2.28 4.60
N SER A 119 -2.11 3.44 4.21
CA SER A 119 -1.04 3.54 3.20
C SER A 119 -0.20 4.80 3.39
N TYR A 120 0.99 4.83 2.80
CA TYR A 120 1.68 6.10 2.57
C TYR A 120 0.99 6.88 1.44
N ALA A 121 1.16 8.19 1.45
CA ALA A 121 0.72 9.04 0.35
C ALA A 121 1.63 10.27 0.19
N THR A 122 1.74 10.76 -1.03
CA THR A 122 2.28 12.09 -1.33
C THR A 122 1.14 13.10 -1.42
N ALA A 123 1.42 14.38 -1.15
CA ALA A 123 0.42 15.44 -1.33
C ALA A 123 -0.11 15.47 -2.77
N ALA A 124 0.76 15.30 -3.76
CA ALA A 124 0.39 15.24 -5.17
C ALA A 124 -0.56 14.07 -5.49
N ASP A 125 -0.30 12.89 -4.94
CA ASP A 125 -1.14 11.71 -5.18
C ASP A 125 -2.46 11.71 -4.38
N VAL A 126 -2.58 12.53 -3.33
CA VAL A 126 -3.88 12.86 -2.74
C VAL A 126 -4.65 13.83 -3.65
N LEU A 127 -4.00 14.89 -4.13
CA LEU A 127 -4.63 15.95 -4.93
C LEU A 127 -5.07 15.49 -6.33
N ARG A 128 -4.47 14.43 -6.88
CA ARG A 128 -4.92 13.83 -8.15
C ARG A 128 -6.25 13.08 -8.04
N ARG A 129 -6.74 12.81 -6.83
CA ARG A 129 -7.99 12.07 -6.59
C ARG A 129 -9.13 13.04 -6.40
N SER A 130 -10.29 12.73 -6.97
CA SER A 130 -11.50 13.50 -6.67
C SER A 130 -11.95 13.25 -5.24
N VAL A 131 -12.70 14.20 -4.67
CA VAL A 131 -13.27 14.06 -3.33
C VAL A 131 -14.20 12.84 -3.26
N GLU A 132 -14.93 12.55 -4.33
CA GLU A 132 -15.81 11.38 -4.47
C GLU A 132 -15.01 10.08 -4.48
N GLU A 133 -13.90 10.02 -5.24
CA GLU A 133 -12.99 8.86 -5.20
C GLU A 133 -12.47 8.62 -3.78
N LEU A 134 -12.04 9.68 -3.08
CA LEU A 134 -11.54 9.57 -1.70
C LEU A 134 -12.62 9.12 -0.71
N LYS A 135 -13.87 9.59 -0.86
CA LYS A 135 -15.01 9.12 -0.05
C LYS A 135 -15.26 7.63 -0.25
N ILE A 136 -15.27 7.16 -1.50
CA ILE A 136 -15.43 5.74 -1.83
C ILE A 136 -14.30 4.91 -1.21
N LEU A 137 -13.05 5.36 -1.30
CA LEU A 137 -11.91 4.66 -0.70
C LEU A 137 -12.04 4.58 0.82
N LYS A 138 -12.50 5.66 1.47
CA LYS A 138 -12.77 5.69 2.91
C LYS A 138 -13.87 4.70 3.32
N GLU A 139 -14.96 4.63 2.58
CA GLU A 139 -16.05 3.66 2.80
C GLU A 139 -15.57 2.21 2.66
N LEU A 140 -14.53 1.97 1.84
CA LEU A 140 -13.85 0.68 1.70
C LEU A 140 -12.71 0.48 2.70
N ASN A 141 -12.78 1.15 3.85
CA ASN A 141 -11.83 1.09 4.97
C ASN A 141 -10.43 1.67 4.73
N LEU A 142 -10.15 2.37 3.62
CA LEU A 142 -8.91 3.16 3.51
C LEU A 142 -8.99 4.40 4.44
N GLY A 143 -8.61 4.20 5.70
CA GLY A 143 -8.89 5.12 6.79
C GLY A 143 -7.71 6.01 7.21
N ILE A 144 -6.47 5.60 6.91
CA ILE A 144 -5.26 6.38 7.27
C ILE A 144 -4.33 6.50 6.06
N LEU A 145 -3.90 7.74 5.79
CA LEU A 145 -2.85 8.06 4.83
C LEU A 145 -1.70 8.74 5.58
N TYR A 146 -0.53 8.11 5.58
CA TYR A 146 0.69 8.68 6.15
C TYR A 146 1.36 9.56 5.11
N MET A 147 1.21 10.87 5.26
CA MET A 147 1.68 11.83 4.28
C MET A 147 3.12 12.28 4.54
N GLY A 148 3.99 12.11 3.54
CA GLY A 148 5.33 12.69 3.56
C GLY A 148 5.31 14.13 3.04
N VAL A 149 5.05 15.11 3.92
CA VAL A 149 5.07 16.54 3.55
C VAL A 149 6.49 17.11 3.58
N GLU A 150 7.30 16.67 4.56
CA GLU A 150 8.69 17.08 4.84
C GLU A 150 8.90 18.53 5.28
N SER A 151 8.35 19.51 4.54
CA SER A 151 8.49 20.94 4.82
C SER A 151 7.31 21.72 4.24
N GLY A 152 7.01 22.88 4.84
CA GLY A 152 6.13 23.90 4.26
C GLY A 152 6.89 25.05 3.59
N ASP A 153 8.23 25.00 3.61
CA ASP A 153 9.11 26.00 2.99
C ASP A 153 9.53 25.55 1.59
N GLU A 154 9.22 26.36 0.59
CA GLU A 154 9.47 26.09 -0.82
C GLU A 154 10.96 25.91 -1.14
N GLU A 155 11.84 26.72 -0.53
CA GLU A 155 13.29 26.61 -0.76
C GLU A 155 13.81 25.27 -0.23
N VAL A 156 13.33 24.84 0.94
CA VAL A 156 13.66 23.52 1.48
C VAL A 156 13.15 22.40 0.57
N LEU A 157 11.90 22.46 0.10
CA LEU A 157 11.30 21.45 -0.77
C LEU A 157 12.07 21.30 -2.10
N GLN A 158 12.54 22.42 -2.67
CA GLN A 158 13.38 22.43 -3.87
C GLN A 158 14.75 21.81 -3.60
N ARG A 159 15.42 22.22 -2.51
CA ARG A 159 16.75 21.69 -2.12
C ARG A 159 16.73 20.18 -1.90
N ILE A 160 15.65 19.64 -1.33
CA ILE A 160 15.52 18.20 -1.10
C ILE A 160 14.88 17.43 -2.26
N CYS A 161 14.57 18.10 -3.37
CA CYS A 161 13.93 17.51 -4.55
C CYS A 161 12.61 16.78 -4.25
N LYS A 162 11.78 17.31 -3.32
CA LYS A 162 10.48 16.70 -3.01
C LYS A 162 9.48 16.85 -4.16
N ARG A 163 9.62 17.91 -4.96
CA ARG A 163 8.84 18.22 -6.17
C ARG A 163 7.32 18.20 -5.93
N VAL A 164 6.91 18.79 -4.81
CA VAL A 164 5.52 19.09 -4.49
C VAL A 164 5.46 20.58 -4.15
N SER A 165 4.48 21.28 -4.72
CA SER A 165 4.18 22.70 -4.49
C SER A 165 2.68 22.86 -4.29
#